data_AF-A0A0Q6VNE6-F1
#
_entry.id   AF-A0A0Q6VNE6-F1
#
_cell.length_a   1.000
_cell.length_b   1.000
_cell.length_c   1.000
_cell.angle_alpha   90.00
_cell.angle_beta   90.00
_cell.angle_gamma   90.00
#
_symmetry.space_group_name_H-M   'P 1'
#
loop_
_entity.id
_entity.type
_entity.pdbx_description
1 polymer ?
#
loop_
_entity_poly.entity_id
_entity_poly.type
_entity_poly.pdbx_seq_one_letter_code
_entity_poly.pdbx_strand_id
1 'polypeptide(L)'
;MDTDTAQEVDAPASGHELKRVLLKLSGEVFGGGKIGIDPDVVNGIAKQVAEAVAEGVEVAIVVGGGNFFRGAELSQRGMDRSRADYIGMLGTVMNCLALQDFCEKQGIETRVQSAITMGQVAEPYIPRRAIRHLEKGRVVIFGAGAGMPYFSTDTVSAQRALEIGADAVLMSKSGVDGVYSADPRTDPTARKFDEITFDDALRLGLKVVDAAAFALCMENRLPMIVFGMEGEGNIARVLRGEKIGTLVHAA
;
A
#
# COMPACT_ATOMS: atom_id res chain seq x y z
N MET A 1 -50.38 -14.91 -29.91
CA MET A 1 -49.06 -14.34 -30.24
C MET A 1 -48.46 -13.94 -28.92
N ASP A 2 -47.87 -14.93 -28.25
CA ASP A 2 -47.19 -14.75 -26.97
C ASP A 2 -45.80 -14.21 -27.29
N THR A 3 -45.53 -12.97 -26.91
CA THR A 3 -44.17 -12.42 -26.93
C THR A 3 -43.58 -12.62 -25.55
N ASP A 4 -42.81 -13.70 -25.44
CA ASP A 4 -41.95 -14.07 -24.33
C ASP A 4 -40.83 -13.01 -24.21
N THR A 5 -40.97 -12.10 -23.24
CA THR A 5 -39.89 -11.20 -22.83
C THR A 5 -38.94 -11.98 -21.94
N ALA A 6 -37.90 -12.54 -22.55
CA ALA A 6 -36.75 -13.08 -21.83
C ALA A 6 -36.10 -11.96 -20.99
N GLN A 7 -36.15 -12.10 -19.67
CA GLN A 7 -35.36 -11.31 -18.75
C GLN A 7 -33.89 -11.72 -18.93
N GLU A 8 -33.06 -10.78 -19.38
CA GLU A 8 -31.60 -10.90 -19.28
C GLU A 8 -31.24 -10.97 -17.79
N VAL A 9 -30.91 -12.17 -17.35
CA VAL A 9 -30.24 -12.41 -16.06
C VAL A 9 -28.83 -11.86 -16.19
N ASP A 10 -28.62 -10.70 -15.57
CA ASP A 10 -27.31 -10.07 -15.45
C ASP A 10 -26.35 -11.05 -14.76
N ALA A 11 -25.23 -11.36 -15.43
CA ALA A 11 -24.23 -12.24 -14.88
C ALA A 11 -23.53 -11.54 -13.71
N PRO A 12 -23.25 -12.22 -12.59
CA PRO A 12 -22.57 -11.58 -11.47
C PRO A 12 -21.18 -11.12 -11.92
N ALA A 13 -20.92 -9.80 -11.81
CA ALA A 13 -19.61 -9.23 -12.05
C ALA A 13 -18.58 -9.91 -11.14
N SER A 14 -17.72 -10.74 -11.72
CA SER A 14 -16.73 -11.54 -11.02
C SER A 14 -15.49 -10.72 -10.66
N GLY A 15 -15.65 -9.72 -9.78
CA GLY A 15 -14.59 -8.95 -9.18
C GLY A 15 -14.94 -8.63 -7.73
N HIS A 16 -14.03 -8.89 -6.80
CA HIS A 16 -14.17 -8.39 -5.43
C HIS A 16 -14.23 -6.85 -5.52
N GLU A 17 -15.39 -6.24 -5.25
CA GLU A 17 -15.54 -4.79 -5.32
C GLU A 17 -14.71 -4.19 -4.17
N LEU A 18 -13.54 -3.64 -4.50
CA LEU A 18 -12.65 -3.01 -3.54
C LEU A 18 -13.22 -1.64 -3.18
N LYS A 19 -13.95 -1.55 -2.07
CA LYS A 19 -14.49 -0.28 -1.59
C LYS A 19 -13.44 0.48 -0.80
N ARG A 20 -12.77 -0.19 0.15
CA ARG A 20 -11.76 0.40 1.03
C ARG A 20 -10.47 -0.37 0.92
N VAL A 21 -9.39 0.32 0.60
CA VAL A 21 -8.08 -0.31 0.40
C VAL A 21 -7.00 0.42 1.16
N LEU A 22 -5.97 -0.33 1.56
CA LEU A 22 -4.73 0.25 2.05
C LEU A 22 -3.62 0.06 1.01
N LEU A 23 -3.16 1.16 0.43
CA LEU A 23 -2.05 1.20 -0.50
C LEU A 23 -0.73 1.41 0.26
N LYS A 24 0.16 0.43 0.20
CA LYS A 24 1.52 0.55 0.72
C LYS A 24 2.46 1.01 -0.37
N LEU A 25 3.07 2.18 -0.19
CA LEU A 25 4.08 2.75 -1.07
C LEU A 25 5.47 2.59 -0.47
N SER A 26 6.43 2.11 -1.25
CA SER A 26 7.85 2.17 -0.86
C SER A 26 8.33 3.62 -0.85
N GLY A 27 9.06 4.00 0.20
CA GLY A 27 9.68 5.32 0.25
C GLY A 27 10.72 5.52 -0.84
N GLU A 28 11.40 4.46 -1.29
CA GLU A 28 12.44 4.58 -2.33
C GLU A 28 11.90 5.15 -3.64
N VAL A 29 10.63 4.89 -3.97
CA VAL A 29 10.02 5.41 -5.19
C VAL A 29 9.91 6.93 -5.13
N PHE A 30 9.65 7.51 -3.96
CA PHE A 30 9.52 8.96 -3.80
C PHE A 30 10.82 9.71 -4.15
N GLY A 31 11.98 9.06 -4.07
CA GLY A 31 13.27 9.70 -4.35
C GLY A 31 13.65 9.79 -5.83
N GLY A 32 12.93 9.13 -6.74
CA GLY A 32 13.28 9.12 -8.17
C GLY A 32 14.69 8.57 -8.45
N GLY A 33 15.18 7.67 -7.60
CA GLY A 33 16.56 7.14 -7.65
C GLY A 33 17.62 8.01 -6.95
N LYS A 34 17.22 9.08 -6.25
CA LYS A 34 18.09 9.97 -5.46
C LYS A 34 17.58 10.09 -4.01
N ILE A 35 18.42 10.69 -3.15
CA ILE A 35 18.00 11.07 -1.81
C ILE A 35 17.06 12.26 -1.89
N GLY A 36 15.95 12.22 -1.14
CA GLY A 36 14.98 13.32 -1.08
C GLY A 36 13.64 12.93 -1.72
N ILE A 37 12.93 13.93 -2.22
CA ILE A 37 11.63 13.76 -2.88
C ILE A 37 11.73 14.28 -4.31
N ASP A 38 11.29 13.47 -5.25
CA ASP A 38 11.08 13.81 -6.65
C ASP A 38 9.62 14.28 -6.85
N PRO A 39 9.40 15.58 -7.11
CA PRO A 39 8.06 16.14 -7.31
C PRO A 39 7.26 15.47 -8.42
N ASP A 40 7.92 15.07 -9.51
CA ASP A 40 7.23 14.50 -10.67
C ASP A 40 6.70 13.10 -10.36
N VAL A 41 7.48 12.31 -9.61
CA VAL A 41 7.05 10.99 -9.13
C VAL A 41 5.88 11.11 -8.17
N VAL A 42 5.97 11.98 -7.16
CA VAL A 42 4.89 12.15 -6.17
C VAL A 42 3.62 12.69 -6.83
N ASN A 43 3.75 13.62 -7.78
CA ASN A 43 2.63 14.12 -8.57
C ASN A 43 1.98 13.01 -9.42
N GLY A 44 2.77 12.13 -10.03
CA GLY A 44 2.28 10.98 -10.79
C GLY A 44 1.50 9.98 -9.92
N ILE A 45 1.93 9.75 -8.68
CA ILE A 45 1.19 8.95 -7.69
C ILE A 45 -0.12 9.65 -7.32
N ALA A 46 -0.06 10.94 -6.98
CA ALA A 46 -1.23 11.72 -6.56
C ALA A 46 -2.34 11.74 -7.62
N LYS A 47 -1.98 11.87 -8.91
CA LYS A 47 -2.93 11.78 -10.03
C LYS A 47 -3.65 10.45 -10.09
N GLN A 48 -2.91 9.34 -9.98
CA GLN A 48 -3.50 8.00 -10.01
C GLN A 48 -4.39 7.72 -8.78
N VAL A 49 -4.04 8.26 -7.61
CA VAL A 49 -4.91 8.21 -6.44
C VAL A 49 -6.18 9.04 -6.67
N ALA A 50 -6.08 10.22 -7.29
CA ALA A 50 -7.22 11.07 -7.63
C ALA A 50 -8.23 10.34 -8.52
N GLU A 51 -7.74 9.64 -9.54
CA GLU A 51 -8.56 8.84 -10.45
C GLU A 51 -9.41 7.82 -9.69
N ALA A 52 -8.79 7.03 -8.80
CA ALA A 52 -9.52 6.03 -8.03
C ALA A 52 -10.50 6.63 -7.01
N VAL A 53 -10.11 7.72 -6.34
CA VAL A 53 -10.99 8.40 -5.35
C VAL A 53 -12.21 9.03 -6.04
N ALA A 54 -12.04 9.56 -7.27
CA ALA A 54 -13.14 10.09 -8.06
C ALA A 54 -14.19 9.04 -8.42
N GLU A 55 -13.81 7.76 -8.47
CA GLU A 55 -14.70 6.61 -8.69
C GLU A 55 -15.31 6.06 -7.38
N GLY A 56 -15.00 6.68 -6.24
CA GLY A 56 -15.61 6.34 -4.93
C GLY A 56 -14.80 5.35 -4.08
N VAL A 57 -13.58 5.00 -4.49
CA VAL A 57 -12.70 4.14 -3.69
C VAL A 57 -12.21 4.90 -2.44
N GLU A 58 -12.36 4.29 -1.28
CA GLU A 58 -11.85 4.78 -0.02
C GLU A 58 -10.37 4.39 0.15
N VAL A 59 -9.47 5.33 -0.13
CA VAL A 59 -8.02 5.07 -0.18
C VAL A 59 -7.32 5.50 1.10
N ALA A 60 -6.72 4.53 1.80
CA ALA A 60 -5.72 4.77 2.84
C ALA A 60 -4.31 4.45 2.30
N ILE A 61 -3.30 5.18 2.77
CA ILE A 61 -1.93 5.04 2.26
C ILE A 61 -0.94 4.90 3.42
N VAL A 62 -0.02 3.95 3.34
CA VAL A 62 1.19 3.89 4.19
C VAL A 62 2.40 4.14 3.31
N VAL A 63 3.27 5.06 3.72
CA VAL A 63 4.47 5.43 2.95
C VAL A 63 5.74 5.06 3.71
N GLY A 64 6.70 4.42 3.03
CA GLY A 64 8.03 4.18 3.57
C GLY A 64 8.91 5.44 3.64
N GLY A 65 10.01 5.41 4.38
CA GLY A 65 10.95 6.54 4.54
C GLY A 65 12.32 6.32 3.86
N GLY A 66 12.44 5.27 3.03
CA GLY A 66 13.72 4.77 2.50
C GLY A 66 14.48 5.73 1.58
N ASN A 67 13.80 6.70 0.96
CA ASN A 67 14.39 7.77 0.15
C ASN A 67 15.20 8.79 0.94
N PHE A 68 14.92 8.96 2.23
CA PHE A 68 15.71 9.83 3.09
C PHE A 68 16.77 9.06 3.87
N PHE A 69 16.38 7.87 4.35
CA PHE A 69 17.20 7.08 5.26
C PHE A 69 17.00 5.59 5.05
N ARG A 70 18.09 4.88 4.74
CA ARG A 70 18.13 3.42 4.77
C ARG A 70 18.64 2.98 6.15
N GLY A 71 17.72 2.74 7.09
CA GLY A 71 18.07 2.44 8.49
C GLY A 71 19.10 1.31 8.66
N ALA A 72 19.03 0.28 7.80
CA ALA A 72 20.01 -0.81 7.78
C ALA A 72 21.44 -0.34 7.47
N GLU A 73 21.62 0.62 6.57
CA GLU A 73 22.93 1.18 6.22
C GLU A 73 23.50 2.02 7.37
N LEU A 74 22.66 2.75 8.11
CA LEU A 74 23.09 3.54 9.28
C LEU A 74 23.49 2.66 10.46
N SER A 75 22.73 1.60 10.73
CA SER A 75 23.08 0.65 11.80
C SER A 75 24.37 -0.11 11.49
N GLN A 76 24.60 -0.49 10.23
CA GLN A 76 25.89 -1.06 9.80
C GLN A 76 27.06 -0.10 9.99
N ARG A 77 26.79 1.22 10.01
CA ARG A 77 27.78 2.28 10.23
C ARG A 77 27.84 2.76 11.68
N GLY A 78 27.30 1.99 12.63
CA GLY A 78 27.47 2.19 14.07
C GLY A 78 26.33 2.96 14.77
N MET A 79 25.23 3.27 14.07
CA MET A 79 24.05 3.86 14.71
C MET A 79 23.24 2.80 15.46
N ASP A 80 22.79 3.14 16.68
CA ASP A 80 21.82 2.32 17.39
C ASP A 80 20.54 2.09 16.55
N ARG A 81 20.10 0.84 16.47
CA ARG A 81 18.96 0.44 15.63
C ARG A 81 17.67 1.18 16.01
N SER A 82 17.41 1.38 17.30
CA SER A 82 16.20 2.06 17.73
C SER A 82 16.18 3.51 17.25
N ARG A 83 17.33 4.20 17.30
CA ARG A 83 17.47 5.56 16.76
C ARG A 83 17.32 5.60 15.24
N ALA A 84 17.90 4.65 14.53
CA ALA A 84 17.77 4.54 13.07
C ALA A 84 16.31 4.37 12.65
N ASP A 85 15.54 3.55 13.36
CA ASP A 85 14.11 3.34 13.10
C ASP A 85 13.29 4.63 13.36
N TYR A 86 13.58 5.38 14.43
CA TYR A 86 12.93 6.69 14.65
C TYR A 86 13.21 7.69 13.53
N ILE A 87 14.45 7.76 13.04
CA ILE A 87 14.81 8.60 11.89
C ILE A 87 14.03 8.15 10.64
N GLY A 88 13.94 6.85 10.40
CA GLY A 88 13.14 6.28 9.32
C GLY A 88 11.66 6.66 9.44
N MET A 89 11.08 6.59 10.64
CA MET A 89 9.70 7.01 10.92
C MET A 89 9.49 8.51 10.64
N LEU A 90 10.44 9.38 10.96
CA LEU A 90 10.35 10.80 10.56
C LEU A 90 10.40 10.96 9.03
N GLY A 91 11.22 10.18 8.33
CA GLY A 91 11.23 10.13 6.87
C GLY A 91 9.86 9.76 6.27
N THR A 92 9.13 8.82 6.88
CA THR A 92 7.76 8.50 6.44
C THR A 92 6.83 9.71 6.57
N VAL A 93 6.92 10.48 7.67
CA VAL A 93 6.09 11.68 7.88
C VAL A 93 6.40 12.74 6.83
N MET A 94 7.69 12.96 6.50
CA MET A 94 8.08 13.89 5.45
C MET A 94 7.46 13.52 4.09
N ASN A 95 7.46 12.23 3.74
CA ASN A 95 6.79 11.75 2.52
C ASN A 95 5.27 11.91 2.58
N CYS A 96 4.64 11.70 3.75
CA CYS A 96 3.21 11.88 3.91
C CYS A 96 2.78 13.32 3.64
N LEU A 97 3.54 14.30 4.15
CA LEU A 97 3.26 15.72 3.92
C LEU A 97 3.41 16.10 2.45
N ALA A 98 4.44 15.59 1.79
CA ALA A 98 4.62 15.81 0.36
C ALA A 98 3.46 15.20 -0.45
N LEU A 99 3.10 13.95 -0.18
CA LEU A 99 1.98 13.31 -0.87
C LEU A 99 0.65 14.05 -0.62
N GLN A 100 0.40 14.50 0.62
CA GLN A 100 -0.76 15.32 0.95
C GLN A 100 -0.85 16.56 0.06
N ASP A 101 0.23 17.36 -0.04
CA ASP A 101 0.25 18.58 -0.85
C ASP A 101 -0.05 18.30 -2.33
N PHE A 102 0.52 17.23 -2.91
CA PHE A 102 0.25 16.86 -4.30
C PHE A 102 -1.16 16.33 -4.50
N CYS A 103 -1.71 15.54 -3.58
CA CYS A 103 -3.11 15.09 -3.64
C CYS A 103 -4.09 16.25 -3.52
N GLU A 104 -3.83 17.23 -2.64
CA GLU A 104 -4.67 18.43 -2.49
C GLU A 104 -4.64 19.30 -3.75
N LYS A 105 -3.50 19.37 -4.45
CA LYS A 105 -3.39 20.00 -5.77
C LYS A 105 -4.19 19.28 -6.86
N GLN A 106 -4.48 17.99 -6.70
CA GLN A 106 -5.41 17.25 -7.56
C GLN A 106 -6.88 17.41 -7.13
N GLY A 107 -7.16 18.24 -6.11
CA GLY A 107 -8.52 18.48 -5.63
C GLY A 107 -9.04 17.44 -4.64
N ILE A 108 -8.18 16.55 -4.12
CA ILE A 108 -8.55 15.54 -3.14
C ILE A 108 -8.36 16.09 -1.72
N GLU A 109 -9.39 16.06 -0.88
CA GLU A 109 -9.20 16.31 0.54
C GLU A 109 -8.37 15.18 1.17
N THR A 110 -7.29 15.52 1.88
CA THR A 110 -6.44 14.51 2.53
C THR A 110 -6.23 14.76 4.01
N ARG A 111 -5.86 13.72 4.76
CA ARG A 111 -5.48 13.82 6.18
C ARG A 111 -4.27 12.95 6.47
N VAL A 112 -3.21 13.58 6.95
CA VAL A 112 -2.05 12.87 7.49
C VAL A 112 -2.28 12.53 8.96
N GLN A 113 -2.14 11.26 9.29
CA GLN A 113 -2.20 10.73 10.65
C GLN A 113 -0.86 10.09 11.03
N SER A 114 -0.29 10.48 12.17
CA SER A 114 1.00 9.99 12.65
C SER A 114 0.85 9.09 13.87
N ALA A 115 1.58 7.98 13.89
CA ALA A 115 1.70 7.13 15.08
C ALA A 115 2.53 7.79 16.21
N ILE A 116 3.41 8.73 15.88
CA ILE A 116 4.14 9.55 16.86
C ILE A 116 3.43 10.91 16.94
N THR A 117 2.96 11.29 18.14
CA THR A 117 2.23 12.54 18.34
C THR A 117 3.06 13.76 17.96
N MET A 118 2.57 14.55 17.00
CA MET A 118 3.20 15.78 16.52
C MET A 118 2.14 16.81 16.10
N GLY A 119 1.42 17.36 17.07
CA GLY A 119 0.17 18.10 16.82
C GLY A 119 0.25 19.33 15.91
N GLN A 120 1.43 19.90 15.69
CA GLN A 120 1.63 21.01 14.74
C GLN A 120 1.77 20.55 13.28
N VAL A 121 2.01 19.25 13.06
CA VAL A 121 2.40 18.68 11.76
C VAL A 121 1.34 17.72 11.24
N ALA A 122 0.82 16.84 12.09
CA ALA A 122 -0.13 15.80 11.68
C ALA A 122 -1.11 15.45 12.81
N GLU A 123 -2.29 14.96 12.43
CA GLU A 123 -3.24 14.41 13.39
C GLU A 123 -2.63 13.16 14.08
N PRO A 124 -2.92 12.90 15.36
CA PRO A 124 -2.59 11.61 15.94
C PRO A 124 -3.40 10.51 15.26
N TYR A 125 -2.79 9.35 15.05
CA TYR A 125 -3.50 8.18 14.52
C TYR A 125 -4.58 7.71 15.49
N ILE A 126 -5.82 7.69 15.00
CA ILE A 126 -6.99 7.16 15.71
C ILE A 126 -7.83 6.40 14.68
N PRO A 127 -7.93 5.06 14.75
CA PRO A 127 -8.59 4.25 13.71
C PRO A 127 -10.00 4.73 13.36
N ARG A 128 -10.82 5.03 14.38
CA ARG A 128 -12.19 5.53 14.18
C ARG A 128 -12.24 6.88 13.47
N ARG A 129 -11.21 7.72 13.62
CA ARG A 129 -11.11 9.00 12.91
C ARG A 129 -10.68 8.77 11.46
N ALA A 130 -9.74 7.85 11.22
CA ALA A 130 -9.35 7.45 9.86
C ALA A 130 -10.57 6.95 9.07
N ILE A 131 -11.35 6.03 9.64
CA ILE A 131 -12.59 5.52 9.03
C ILE A 131 -13.57 6.66 8.69
N ARG A 132 -13.76 7.63 9.60
CA ARG A 132 -14.65 8.78 9.34
C ARG A 132 -14.14 9.73 8.26
N HIS A 133 -12.83 9.80 8.03
CA HIS A 133 -12.27 10.56 6.92
C HIS A 133 -12.48 9.80 5.60
N LEU A 134 -12.22 8.49 5.59
CA LEU A 134 -12.43 7.61 4.44
C LEU A 134 -13.88 7.62 3.95
N GLU A 135 -14.86 7.48 4.86
CA GLU A 135 -16.30 7.57 4.57
C GLU A 135 -16.74 8.91 3.96
N LYS A 136 -15.92 9.97 4.09
CA LYS A 136 -16.16 11.30 3.51
C LYS A 136 -15.46 11.48 2.15
N GLY A 137 -14.86 10.43 1.59
CA GLY A 137 -14.09 10.49 0.35
C GLY A 137 -12.72 11.14 0.51
N ARG A 138 -12.19 11.24 1.74
CA ARG A 138 -10.85 11.78 1.98
C ARG A 138 -9.81 10.69 1.89
N VAL A 139 -8.63 11.02 1.34
CA VAL A 139 -7.47 10.13 1.43
C VAL A 139 -6.84 10.26 2.80
N VAL A 140 -6.59 9.13 3.47
CA VAL A 140 -5.89 9.09 4.76
C VAL A 140 -4.48 8.56 4.56
N ILE A 141 -3.47 9.33 4.98
CA ILE A 141 -2.06 8.98 4.81
C ILE A 141 -1.45 8.74 6.19
N PHE A 142 -0.95 7.52 6.44
CA PHE A 142 -0.38 7.11 7.72
C PHE A 142 1.14 7.30 7.74
N GLY A 143 1.60 8.18 8.63
CA GLY A 143 3.01 8.45 8.91
C GLY A 143 3.47 7.85 10.23
N ALA A 144 4.80 7.83 10.39
CA ALA A 144 5.53 7.33 11.55
C ALA A 144 5.34 5.83 11.87
N GLY A 145 4.94 5.01 10.90
CA GLY A 145 4.88 3.55 11.05
C GLY A 145 4.06 3.08 12.26
N ALA A 146 4.65 2.23 13.09
CA ALA A 146 4.07 1.74 14.34
C ALA A 146 4.27 2.72 15.53
N GLY A 147 5.06 3.79 15.33
CA GLY A 147 5.50 4.67 16.40
C GLY A 147 6.53 4.06 17.35
N MET A 148 7.01 2.85 17.05
CA MET A 148 8.01 2.12 17.83
C MET A 148 9.01 1.39 16.91
N PRO A 149 10.28 1.26 17.33
CA PRO A 149 11.31 0.55 16.55
C PRO A 149 11.00 -0.93 16.32
N TYR A 150 11.77 -1.56 15.43
CA TYR A 150 11.71 -2.99 15.06
C TYR A 150 10.52 -3.43 14.20
N PHE A 151 9.63 -2.52 13.82
CA PHE A 151 8.52 -2.80 12.91
C PHE A 151 8.82 -2.34 11.49
N SER A 152 8.46 -3.17 10.52
CA SER A 152 8.52 -2.82 9.10
C SER A 152 7.29 -1.99 8.71
N THR A 153 7.38 -1.28 7.59
CA THR A 153 6.21 -0.59 7.01
C THR A 153 5.20 -1.55 6.38
N ASP A 154 5.64 -2.76 5.98
CA ASP A 154 4.73 -3.80 5.49
C ASP A 154 3.89 -4.34 6.66
N THR A 155 4.49 -4.58 7.83
CA THR A 155 3.76 -5.01 9.04
C THR A 155 2.74 -3.96 9.47
N VAL A 156 3.13 -2.69 9.45
CA VAL A 156 2.22 -1.57 9.77
C VAL A 156 1.09 -1.47 8.75
N SER A 157 1.36 -1.74 7.48
CA SER A 157 0.33 -1.71 6.43
C SER A 157 -0.75 -2.77 6.66
N ALA A 158 -0.34 -4.01 6.98
CA ALA A 158 -1.28 -5.05 7.37
C ALA A 158 -2.08 -4.66 8.62
N GLN A 159 -1.42 -4.15 9.67
CA GLN A 159 -2.10 -3.70 10.89
C GLN A 159 -3.14 -2.60 10.59
N ARG A 160 -2.74 -1.53 9.90
CA ARG A 160 -3.61 -0.38 9.64
C ARG A 160 -4.80 -0.78 8.78
N ALA A 161 -4.60 -1.68 7.82
CA ALA A 161 -5.66 -2.19 6.98
C ALA A 161 -6.72 -2.95 7.80
N LEU A 162 -6.29 -3.78 8.75
CA LEU A 162 -7.20 -4.45 9.69
C LEU A 162 -7.96 -3.45 10.57
N GLU A 163 -7.26 -2.44 11.12
CA GLU A 163 -7.87 -1.46 12.01
C GLU A 163 -8.90 -0.54 11.34
N ILE A 164 -8.71 -0.25 10.04
CA ILE A 164 -9.68 0.52 9.25
C ILE A 164 -10.70 -0.35 8.53
N GLY A 165 -10.61 -1.68 8.62
CA GLY A 165 -11.48 -2.61 7.90
C GLY A 165 -11.38 -2.47 6.38
N ALA A 166 -10.15 -2.47 5.85
CA ALA A 166 -9.92 -2.49 4.41
C ALA A 166 -10.21 -3.88 3.82
N ASP A 167 -10.71 -3.89 2.59
CA ASP A 167 -11.00 -5.09 1.80
C ASP A 167 -9.73 -5.78 1.30
N ALA A 168 -8.65 -5.01 1.09
CA ALA A 168 -7.35 -5.54 0.70
C ALA A 168 -6.18 -4.60 1.07
N VAL A 169 -4.99 -5.18 1.19
CA VAL A 169 -3.72 -4.44 1.23
C VAL A 169 -3.03 -4.51 -0.12
N LEU A 170 -2.77 -3.37 -0.72
CA LEU A 170 -2.11 -3.25 -2.01
C LEU A 170 -0.62 -3.00 -1.78
N MET A 171 0.19 -4.02 -2.01
CA MET A 171 1.62 -4.03 -1.72
C MET A 171 2.41 -3.70 -2.98
N SER A 172 2.82 -2.44 -3.08
CA SER A 172 3.65 -1.99 -4.18
C SER A 172 5.08 -2.54 -4.07
N LYS A 173 5.62 -3.02 -5.18
CA LYS A 173 7.00 -3.49 -5.33
C LYS A 173 7.72 -2.68 -6.41
N SER A 174 9.03 -2.58 -6.27
CA SER A 174 9.93 -1.98 -7.27
C SER A 174 10.73 -3.08 -7.94
N GLY A 175 10.83 -3.04 -9.26
CA GLY A 175 11.61 -3.98 -10.07
C GLY A 175 11.00 -5.38 -10.27
N VAL A 176 9.83 -5.66 -9.71
CA VAL A 176 9.00 -6.85 -10.00
C VAL A 176 7.53 -6.46 -9.97
N ASP A 177 6.74 -7.10 -10.81
CA ASP A 177 5.32 -6.77 -11.03
C ASP A 177 4.35 -7.75 -10.37
N GLY A 178 4.81 -8.59 -9.43
CA GLY A 178 4.00 -9.56 -8.69
C GLY A 178 4.85 -10.53 -7.87
N VAL A 179 4.24 -11.64 -7.46
CA VAL A 179 4.93 -12.76 -6.78
C VAL A 179 5.37 -13.78 -7.84
N TYR A 180 6.62 -14.22 -7.71
CA TYR A 180 7.24 -15.17 -8.62
C TYR A 180 7.71 -16.41 -7.87
N SER A 181 7.85 -17.53 -8.59
CA SER A 181 8.39 -18.79 -8.06
C SER A 181 9.86 -18.69 -7.62
N ALA A 182 10.60 -17.73 -8.17
CA ALA A 182 11.99 -17.37 -7.84
C ALA A 182 12.22 -15.89 -8.18
N ASP A 183 13.35 -15.29 -7.79
CA ASP A 183 13.65 -13.89 -8.16
C ASP A 183 13.91 -13.79 -9.67
N PRO A 184 13.02 -13.14 -10.45
CA PRO A 184 13.10 -13.11 -11.91
C PRO A 184 14.32 -12.34 -12.43
N ARG A 185 15.00 -11.56 -11.58
CA ARG A 185 16.24 -10.85 -11.96
C ARG A 185 17.46 -11.77 -11.97
N THR A 186 17.38 -12.90 -11.25
CA THR A 186 18.48 -13.85 -11.10
C THR A 186 18.16 -15.24 -11.66
N ASP A 187 16.88 -15.59 -11.78
CA ASP A 187 16.41 -16.87 -12.28
C ASP A 187 15.52 -16.66 -13.53
N PRO A 188 16.00 -17.01 -14.74
CA PRO A 188 15.22 -16.85 -15.97
C PRO A 188 14.05 -17.84 -16.08
N THR A 189 13.97 -18.85 -15.20
CA THR A 189 12.87 -19.81 -15.15
C THR A 189 11.74 -19.38 -14.22
N ALA A 190 11.90 -18.25 -13.53
CA ALA A 190 10.90 -17.70 -12.62
C ALA A 190 9.56 -17.47 -13.32
N ARG A 191 8.49 -18.00 -12.73
CA ARG A 191 7.11 -17.83 -13.23
C ARG A 191 6.33 -16.95 -12.27
N LYS A 192 5.62 -15.96 -12.82
CA LYS A 192 4.69 -15.12 -12.07
C LYS A 192 3.43 -15.92 -11.74
N PHE A 193 2.91 -15.70 -10.54
CA PHE A 193 1.57 -16.18 -10.16
C PHE A 193 0.55 -15.07 -10.39
N ASP A 194 -0.61 -15.39 -10.96
CA ASP A 194 -1.74 -14.45 -10.99
C ASP A 194 -2.48 -14.45 -9.64
N GLU A 195 -2.63 -15.63 -9.05
CA GLU A 195 -3.25 -15.85 -7.74
C GLU A 195 -2.47 -16.94 -6.98
N ILE A 196 -2.37 -16.83 -5.66
CA ILE A 196 -1.76 -17.83 -4.79
C ILE A 196 -2.35 -17.78 -3.38
N THR A 197 -2.53 -18.94 -2.74
CA THR A 197 -3.00 -18.98 -1.35
C THR A 197 -1.87 -18.66 -0.37
N PHE A 198 -2.19 -18.15 0.83
CA PHE A 198 -1.19 -17.96 1.89
C PHE A 198 -0.46 -19.27 2.23
N ASP A 199 -1.18 -20.40 2.28
CA ASP A 199 -0.60 -21.70 2.59
C ASP A 199 0.37 -22.19 1.52
N ASP A 200 0.03 -22.00 0.24
CA ASP A 200 0.92 -22.39 -0.86
C ASP A 200 2.15 -21.48 -0.92
N ALA A 201 1.99 -20.18 -0.69
CA ALA A 201 3.12 -19.25 -0.62
C ALA A 201 4.09 -19.62 0.53
N LEU A 202 3.58 -20.05 1.69
CA LEU A 202 4.40 -20.58 2.79
C LEU A 202 5.08 -21.90 2.41
N ARG A 203 4.33 -22.85 1.83
CA ARG A 203 4.86 -24.16 1.42
C ARG A 203 5.98 -24.03 0.40
N LEU A 204 5.85 -23.09 -0.53
CA LEU A 204 6.83 -22.78 -1.56
C LEU A 204 7.96 -21.86 -1.06
N GLY A 205 7.90 -21.37 0.19
CA GLY A 205 8.91 -20.49 0.77
C GLY A 205 9.04 -19.13 0.09
N LEU A 206 7.95 -18.60 -0.48
CA LEU A 206 7.97 -17.37 -1.25
C LEU A 206 8.13 -16.15 -0.34
N LYS A 207 9.05 -15.26 -0.69
CA LYS A 207 9.31 -14.02 0.05
C LYS A 207 8.43 -12.88 -0.47
N VAL A 208 7.16 -12.92 -0.09
CA VAL A 208 6.16 -11.93 -0.54
C VAL A 208 6.36 -10.58 0.17
N VAL A 209 6.30 -10.59 1.50
CA VAL A 209 6.54 -9.45 2.41
C VAL A 209 7.31 -9.97 3.63
N ASP A 210 7.58 -9.14 4.64
CA ASP A 210 8.13 -9.67 5.89
C ASP A 210 7.17 -10.66 6.57
N ALA A 211 7.72 -11.58 7.36
CA ALA A 211 6.96 -12.68 7.96
C ALA A 211 5.84 -12.21 8.90
N ALA A 212 6.02 -11.07 9.59
CA ALA A 212 4.99 -10.56 10.50
C ALA A 212 3.80 -9.97 9.73
N ALA A 213 4.07 -9.22 8.66
CA ALA A 213 3.02 -8.74 7.76
C ALA A 213 2.24 -9.89 7.11
N PHE A 214 2.97 -10.90 6.63
CA PHE A 214 2.37 -12.08 6.01
C PHE A 214 1.47 -12.85 6.98
N ALA A 215 1.95 -13.10 8.20
CA ALA A 215 1.18 -13.79 9.24
C ALA A 215 -0.09 -13.02 9.62
N LEU A 216 0.01 -11.69 9.81
CA LEU A 216 -1.16 -10.85 10.11
C LEU A 216 -2.23 -10.94 9.03
N CYS A 217 -1.85 -10.87 7.74
CA CYS A 217 -2.81 -10.99 6.64
C CYS A 217 -3.43 -12.38 6.59
N MET A 218 -2.63 -13.44 6.74
CA MET A 218 -3.09 -14.82 6.70
C MET A 218 -4.07 -15.14 7.84
N GLU A 219 -3.71 -14.84 9.09
CA GLU A 219 -4.52 -15.13 10.27
C GLU A 219 -5.87 -14.41 10.26
N ASN A 220 -5.92 -13.21 9.67
CA ASN A 220 -7.12 -12.40 9.58
C ASN A 220 -7.82 -12.51 8.23
N ARG A 221 -7.37 -13.41 7.34
CA ARG A 221 -7.91 -13.62 5.99
C ARG A 221 -7.99 -12.32 5.17
N LEU A 222 -7.07 -11.39 5.40
CA LEU A 222 -7.00 -10.11 4.70
C LEU A 222 -6.28 -10.29 3.36
N PRO A 223 -6.96 -10.13 2.21
CA PRO A 223 -6.32 -10.24 0.91
C PRO A 223 -5.18 -9.25 0.71
N MET A 224 -4.17 -9.68 -0.02
CA MET A 224 -3.02 -8.86 -0.39
C MET A 224 -2.84 -8.89 -1.90
N ILE A 225 -2.71 -7.72 -2.52
CA ILE A 225 -2.43 -7.61 -3.96
C ILE A 225 -1.01 -7.08 -4.11
N VAL A 226 -0.10 -7.91 -4.61
CA VAL A 226 1.30 -7.55 -4.84
C VAL A 226 1.45 -7.13 -6.29
N PHE A 227 1.85 -5.89 -6.53
CA PHE A 227 1.90 -5.33 -7.88
C PHE A 227 3.14 -4.44 -8.08
N GLY A 228 3.52 -4.25 -9.33
CA GLY A 228 4.63 -3.37 -9.71
C GLY A 228 4.21 -1.91 -9.77
N MET A 229 5.02 -1.02 -9.19
CA MET A 229 4.83 0.43 -9.31
C MET A 229 5.12 0.92 -10.74
N GLU A 230 6.02 0.25 -11.45
CA GLU A 230 6.42 0.63 -12.80
C GLU A 230 5.35 0.25 -13.82
N GLY A 231 4.89 1.23 -14.59
CA GLY A 231 3.85 1.06 -15.60
C GLY A 231 2.83 2.19 -15.52
N GLU A 232 2.38 2.65 -16.68
CA GLU A 232 1.43 3.76 -16.75
C GLU A 232 0.07 3.34 -16.16
N GLY A 233 -0.38 4.07 -15.14
CA GLY A 233 -1.68 3.88 -14.51
C GLY A 233 -1.80 2.71 -13.52
N ASN A 234 -0.73 1.95 -13.23
CA ASN A 234 -0.82 0.74 -12.38
C ASN A 234 -1.46 1.00 -11.01
N ILE A 235 -1.20 2.16 -10.38
CA ILE A 235 -1.78 2.51 -9.08
C ILE A 235 -3.29 2.71 -9.21
N ALA A 236 -3.74 3.47 -10.23
CA ALA A 236 -5.17 3.69 -10.46
C ALA A 236 -5.87 2.36 -10.77
N ARG A 237 -5.27 1.52 -11.61
CA ARG A 237 -5.81 0.20 -11.98
C ARG A 237 -5.97 -0.72 -10.78
N VAL A 238 -4.95 -0.85 -9.93
CA VAL A 238 -5.03 -1.72 -8.74
C VAL A 238 -6.01 -1.18 -7.70
N LEU A 239 -6.10 0.14 -7.52
CA LEU A 239 -7.05 0.76 -6.60
C LEU A 239 -8.49 0.51 -7.03
N ARG A 240 -8.76 0.42 -8.35
CA ARG A 240 -10.06 0.11 -8.94
C ARG A 240 -10.38 -1.38 -8.97
N GLY A 241 -9.51 -2.24 -8.43
CA GLY A 241 -9.72 -3.68 -8.40
C GLY A 241 -9.49 -4.38 -9.73
N GLU A 242 -8.80 -3.76 -10.69
CA GLU A 242 -8.37 -4.47 -11.89
C GLU A 242 -7.40 -5.61 -11.53
N LYS A 243 -7.43 -6.70 -12.31
CA LYS A 243 -6.52 -7.84 -12.14
C LYS A 243 -5.11 -7.45 -12.58
N ILE A 244 -4.33 -6.92 -11.64
CA ILE A 244 -2.92 -6.58 -11.81
C ILE A 244 -2.08 -7.19 -10.69
N GLY A 245 -0.91 -7.68 -11.06
CA GLY A 245 0.03 -8.28 -10.12
C GLY A 245 -0.36 -9.68 -9.72
N THR A 246 -0.27 -9.97 -8.43
CA THR A 246 -0.62 -11.26 -7.84
C THR A 246 -1.55 -11.05 -6.66
N LEU A 247 -2.70 -11.73 -6.67
CA LEU A 247 -3.57 -11.83 -5.50
C LEU A 247 -3.06 -12.94 -4.57
N VAL A 248 -2.79 -12.58 -3.32
CA VAL A 248 -2.50 -13.51 -2.23
C VAL A 248 -3.69 -13.54 -1.28
N HIS A 249 -4.28 -14.72 -1.07
CA HIS A 249 -5.54 -14.84 -0.33
C HIS A 249 -5.62 -16.11 0.54
N ALA A 250 -6.61 -16.18 1.42
CA ALA A 250 -6.92 -17.40 2.16
C ALA A 250 -7.63 -18.40 1.24
N ALA A 251 -7.43 -19.69 1.48
CA ALA A 251 -8.17 -20.76 0.81
C ALA A 251 -9.67 -20.75 1.17
#